data_AF-A0A3D0RC33-F1
#
_entry.id   AF-A0A3D0RC33-F1
#
_cell.length_a   1.000
_cell.length_b   1.000
_cell.length_c   1.000
_cell.angle_alpha   90.00
_cell.angle_beta   90.00
_cell.angle_gamma   90.00
#
_symmetry.space_group_name_H-M   'P 1'
#
loop_
_entity.id
_entity.type
_entity.pdbx_description
1 polymer ?
#
loop_
_entity_poly.entity_id
_entity_poly.type
_entity_poly.pdbx_seq_one_letter_code
_entity_poly.pdbx_strand_id
1 'polypeptide(L)'
;GRKPVFSLMPAEADVDILIAAEWMEAGRAMIRNFVSPDRTVLIASSHRTLAGIEKSVPGNGIADDDEVRRAAEKMAHKVIAFDMEAIAADAGTMISASLFGALSGAGVLPFSRQAFH
;
A
#
# COMPACT_ATOMS: atom_id res chain seq x y z
N GLY A 1 -21.45 17.26 -14.36
CA GLY A 1 -21.15 17.03 -12.94
C GLY A 1 -20.27 15.79 -12.79
N ARG A 2 -19.60 15.60 -11.64
CA ARG A 2 -18.87 14.35 -11.35
C ARG A 2 -19.86 13.19 -11.14
N LYS A 3 -19.46 11.95 -11.44
CA LYS A 3 -20.29 10.76 -11.17
C LYS A 3 -20.48 10.62 -9.65
N PRO A 4 -21.71 10.38 -9.15
CA PRO A 4 -21.94 10.14 -7.74
C PRO A 4 -21.27 8.84 -7.26
N VAL A 5 -20.81 8.83 -6.00
CA VAL A 5 -20.26 7.65 -5.32
C VAL A 5 -21.38 7.00 -4.53
N PHE A 6 -21.69 5.73 -4.83
CA PHE A 6 -22.79 4.99 -4.20
C PHE A 6 -22.33 3.89 -3.22
N SER A 7 -21.04 3.52 -3.24
CA SER A 7 -20.47 2.54 -2.30
C SER A 7 -19.68 3.24 -1.20
N LEU A 8 -19.77 2.74 0.03
CA LEU A 8 -18.94 3.17 1.16
C LEU A 8 -17.69 2.30 1.35
N MET A 9 -17.58 1.22 0.57
CA MET A 9 -16.49 0.24 0.68
C MET A 9 -15.94 -0.11 -0.71
N PRO A 10 -14.64 -0.39 -0.85
CA PRO A 10 -14.09 -0.90 -2.09
C PRO A 10 -14.66 -2.29 -2.40
N ALA A 11 -14.90 -2.56 -3.68
CA ALA A 11 -15.18 -3.92 -4.15
C ALA A 11 -13.86 -4.68 -4.37
N GLU A 12 -13.94 -6.01 -4.34
CA GLU A 12 -12.81 -6.86 -4.73
C GLU A 12 -12.36 -6.54 -6.16
N ALA A 13 -11.05 -6.48 -6.37
CA ALA A 13 -10.38 -6.18 -7.63
C ALA A 13 -10.78 -4.84 -8.29
N ASP A 14 -11.43 -3.93 -7.56
CA ASP A 14 -11.88 -2.62 -8.07
C ASP A 14 -11.14 -1.44 -7.42
N VAL A 15 -9.86 -1.64 -7.08
CA VAL A 15 -9.00 -0.62 -6.48
C VAL A 15 -7.86 -0.29 -7.45
N ASP A 16 -7.85 0.94 -7.97
CA ASP A 16 -6.80 1.41 -8.87
C ASP A 16 -5.46 1.67 -8.14
N ILE A 17 -5.53 2.13 -6.89
CA ILE A 17 -4.36 2.49 -6.09
C ILE A 17 -4.57 2.01 -4.66
N LEU A 18 -3.67 1.17 -4.17
CA LEU A 18 -3.63 0.76 -2.77
C LEU A 18 -2.42 1.37 -2.08
N ILE A 19 -2.64 2.03 -0.95
CA ILE A 19 -1.57 2.64 -0.14
C ILE A 19 -1.60 2.01 1.25
N ALA A 20 -0.45 1.52 1.71
CA ALA A 20 -0.30 0.87 3.01
C ALA A 20 0.89 1.47 3.77
N ALA A 21 0.70 1.76 5.06
CA ALA A 21 1.78 2.33 5.87
C ALA A 21 2.84 1.29 6.22
N GLU A 22 2.49 0.01 6.24
CA GLU A 22 3.40 -1.07 6.59
C GLU A 22 3.17 -2.29 5.68
N TRP A 23 4.22 -3.10 5.50
CA TRP A 23 4.26 -4.17 4.52
C TRP A 23 3.22 -5.27 4.75
N MET A 24 3.01 -5.68 6.00
CA MET A 24 1.99 -6.68 6.33
C MET A 24 0.57 -6.14 6.15
N GLU A 25 0.32 -4.82 6.19
CA GLU A 25 -0.99 -4.29 5.80
C GLU A 25 -1.28 -4.47 4.32
N ALA A 26 -0.28 -4.28 3.47
CA ALA A 26 -0.38 -4.60 2.04
C ALA A 26 -0.67 -6.09 1.85
N GLY A 27 0.01 -6.98 2.59
CA GLY A 27 -0.29 -8.40 2.64
C GLY A 27 -1.76 -8.71 2.97
N ARG A 28 -2.30 -8.08 4.02
CA ARG A 28 -3.71 -8.25 4.40
C ARG A 28 -4.68 -7.75 3.33
N ALA A 29 -4.34 -6.68 2.61
CA ALA A 29 -5.16 -6.18 1.52
C ALA A 29 -5.17 -7.11 0.30
N MET A 30 -4.04 -7.75 0.00
CA MET A 30 -3.96 -8.79 -1.04
C MET A 30 -4.83 -10.00 -0.68
N ILE A 31 -4.82 -10.46 0.58
CA ILE A 31 -5.68 -11.55 1.06
C ILE A 31 -7.17 -11.22 0.89
N ARG A 32 -7.53 -9.93 0.96
CA ARG A 32 -8.90 -9.43 0.76
C ARG A 32 -9.26 -9.19 -0.71
N ASN A 33 -8.43 -9.61 -1.66
CA ASN A 33 -8.61 -9.40 -3.10
C ASN A 33 -8.78 -7.93 -3.50
N PHE A 34 -8.27 -6.96 -2.73
CA PHE A 34 -8.31 -5.55 -3.16
C PHE A 34 -7.27 -5.24 -4.22
N VAL A 35 -6.22 -6.05 -4.35
CA VAL A 35 -5.14 -5.86 -5.33
C VAL A 35 -5.38 -6.75 -6.53
N SER A 36 -5.33 -6.17 -7.73
CA SER A 36 -5.51 -6.90 -8.99
C SER A 36 -4.44 -6.55 -10.04
N PRO A 37 -4.03 -7.53 -10.87
CA PRO A 37 -2.91 -7.36 -11.80
C PRO A 37 -3.24 -6.49 -13.01
N ASP A 38 -4.54 -6.26 -13.27
CA ASP A 38 -5.03 -5.46 -14.39
C ASP A 38 -5.01 -3.95 -14.12
N ARG A 39 -5.01 -3.52 -12.85
CA ARG A 39 -5.11 -2.08 -12.52
C ARG A 39 -4.36 -1.61 -11.29
N THR A 40 -4.20 -2.43 -10.26
CA THR A 40 -3.80 -1.90 -8.95
C THR A 40 -2.33 -1.51 -8.91
N VAL A 41 -2.07 -0.24 -8.62
CA VAL A 41 -0.77 0.26 -8.21
C VAL A 41 -0.67 0.12 -6.70
N LEU A 42 0.17 -0.79 -6.23
CA LEU A 42 0.43 -1.04 -4.81
C LEU A 42 1.59 -0.17 -4.33
N ILE A 43 1.33 0.73 -3.39
CA ILE A 43 2.31 1.60 -2.73
C ILE A 43 2.36 1.21 -1.26
N ALA A 44 3.50 0.75 -0.77
CA ALA A 44 3.61 0.33 0.62
C ALA A 44 5.00 0.63 1.20
N SER A 45 5.08 0.93 2.49
CA SER A 45 6.39 0.91 3.14
C SER A 45 6.87 -0.52 3.32
N SER A 46 8.14 -0.80 3.01
CA SER A 46 8.75 -2.12 3.21
C SER A 46 9.22 -2.39 4.64
N HIS A 47 9.10 -1.41 5.54
CA HIS A 47 9.49 -1.58 6.94
C HIS A 47 8.51 -2.54 7.61
N ARG A 48 8.97 -3.21 8.67
CA ARG A 48 8.14 -4.03 9.54
C ARG A 48 8.06 -3.38 10.91
N THR A 49 6.86 -3.03 11.34
CA THR A 49 6.63 -2.63 12.72
C THR A 49 6.49 -3.89 13.59
N LEU A 50 7.54 -4.25 14.32
CA LEU A 50 7.56 -5.43 15.20
C LEU A 50 6.71 -5.26 16.48
N ALA A 51 6.07 -4.10 16.68
CA ALA A 51 5.34 -3.76 17.91
C ALA A 51 4.08 -4.61 18.17
N GLY A 52 3.75 -5.58 17.31
CA GLY A 52 2.55 -6.41 17.39
C GLY A 52 2.77 -7.90 17.72
N ILE A 53 4.01 -8.37 17.92
CA ILE A 53 4.28 -9.80 18.17
C ILE A 53 3.70 -10.28 19.54
N GLU A 54 3.31 -9.36 20.44
CA GLU A 54 2.77 -9.69 21.78
C GLU A 54 1.23 -9.79 21.89
N LYS A 55 0.52 -10.16 20.81
CA LYS A 55 -0.83 -10.74 20.94
C LYS A 55 -0.95 -12.06 20.19
N SER A 56 -0.30 -13.07 20.80
CA SER A 56 -0.77 -14.45 20.97
C SER A 56 -1.18 -15.25 19.72
N VAL A 57 -0.24 -16.08 19.24
CA VAL A 57 -0.33 -17.23 18.30
C VAL A 57 -1.47 -18.21 18.69
N PRO A 58 -2.17 -18.99 17.79
CA PRO A 58 -1.75 -19.52 16.48
C PRO A 58 -2.74 -19.40 15.30
N GLY A 59 -2.20 -19.17 14.09
CA GLY A 59 -2.92 -19.32 12.82
C GLY A 59 -2.25 -18.63 11.64
N ASN A 60 -0.96 -18.87 11.41
CA ASN A 60 -0.17 -18.53 10.20
C ASN A 60 -0.34 -17.14 9.55
N GLY A 61 -0.74 -16.10 10.29
CA GLY A 61 -0.87 -14.73 9.77
C GLY A 61 0.45 -14.02 9.44
N ILE A 62 1.60 -14.68 9.68
CA ILE A 62 2.92 -14.21 9.27
C ILE A 62 3.18 -14.81 7.90
N ALA A 63 2.72 -14.15 6.85
CA ALA A 63 3.27 -14.43 5.53
C ALA A 63 4.77 -14.10 5.58
N ASP A 64 5.59 -15.03 5.07
CA ASP A 64 7.03 -14.82 4.90
C ASP A 64 7.21 -13.53 4.08
N ASP A 65 8.18 -12.71 4.46
CA ASP A 65 8.45 -11.44 3.78
C ASP A 65 8.61 -11.61 2.28
N ASP A 66 9.35 -12.66 1.91
CA ASP A 66 9.57 -13.04 0.53
C ASP A 66 8.31 -13.59 -0.14
N GLU A 67 7.40 -14.21 0.61
CA GLU A 67 6.10 -14.65 0.08
C GLU A 67 5.18 -13.46 -0.21
N VAL A 68 5.11 -12.48 0.70
CA VAL A 68 4.35 -11.24 0.48
C VAL A 68 4.92 -10.49 -0.73
N ARG A 69 6.24 -10.43 -0.87
CA ARG A 69 6.90 -9.82 -2.04
C ARG A 69 6.56 -10.53 -3.34
N ARG A 70 6.72 -11.85 -3.40
CA ARG A 70 6.32 -12.64 -4.58
C ARG A 70 4.84 -12.48 -4.91
N ALA A 71 3.98 -12.43 -3.89
CA ALA A 71 2.55 -12.22 -4.08
C ALA A 71 2.27 -10.82 -4.64
N ALA A 72 2.86 -9.77 -4.09
CA ALA A 72 2.71 -8.39 -4.55
C ALA A 72 3.12 -8.23 -6.02
N GLU A 73 4.27 -8.78 -6.40
CA GLU A 73 4.77 -8.74 -7.78
C GLU A 73 3.85 -9.48 -8.76
N LYS A 74 3.14 -10.52 -8.30
CA LYS A 74 2.19 -11.28 -9.12
C LYS A 74 0.79 -10.65 -9.17
N MET A 75 0.34 -10.06 -8.06
CA MET A 75 -1.05 -9.65 -7.86
C MET A 75 -1.28 -8.18 -8.19
N ALA A 76 -0.25 -7.31 -8.15
CA ALA A 76 -0.39 -5.90 -8.49
C ALA A 76 0.05 -5.62 -9.94
N HIS A 77 -0.59 -4.64 -10.57
CA HIS A 77 -0.13 -4.10 -11.85
C HIS A 77 1.24 -3.42 -11.73
N LYS A 78 1.49 -2.74 -10.61
CA LYS A 78 2.77 -2.11 -10.27
C LYS A 78 2.98 -2.12 -8.76
N VAL A 79 4.20 -2.40 -8.32
CA VAL A 79 4.59 -2.32 -6.91
C VAL A 79 5.59 -1.19 -6.71
N ILE A 80 5.35 -0.35 -5.71
CA ILE A 80 6.26 0.68 -5.21
C ILE A 80 6.45 0.40 -3.72
N ALA A 81 7.59 -0.21 -3.38
CA ALA A 81 7.90 -0.59 -2.02
C ALA A 81 9.35 -0.25 -1.65
N PHE A 82 9.51 0.58 -0.62
CA PHE A 82 10.79 0.95 -0.01
C PHE A 82 10.54 1.44 1.42
N ASP A 83 11.60 1.70 2.19
CA ASP A 83 11.47 2.08 3.60
C ASP A 83 11.02 3.56 3.74
N MET A 84 9.70 3.77 3.66
CA MET A 84 9.07 5.09 3.77
C MET A 84 9.08 5.62 5.20
N GLU A 85 9.23 4.74 6.19
CA GLU A 85 9.38 5.11 7.60
C GLU A 85 10.77 5.70 7.83
N ALA A 86 11.83 5.07 7.31
CA ALA A 86 13.17 5.65 7.36
C ALA A 86 13.23 7.03 6.68
N ILE A 87 12.61 7.18 5.51
CA ILE A 87 12.52 8.48 4.82
C ILE A 87 11.78 9.52 5.67
N ALA A 88 10.68 9.12 6.33
CA ALA A 88 9.90 10.02 7.17
C ALA A 88 10.70 10.46 8.40
N ALA A 89 11.38 9.52 9.06
CA ALA A 89 12.23 9.75 10.22
C ALA A 89 13.40 10.68 9.90
N ASP A 90 14.11 10.45 8.80
CA ASP A 90 15.22 11.28 8.34
C ASP A 90 14.77 12.72 8.05
N ALA A 91 13.55 12.90 7.56
CA ALA A 91 12.95 14.21 7.29
C ALA A 91 12.28 14.86 8.51
N GLY A 92 12.15 14.16 9.64
CA GLY A 92 11.40 14.64 10.81
C GLY A 92 9.89 14.81 10.55
N THR A 93 9.31 13.92 9.76
CA THR A 93 7.90 13.97 9.32
C THR A 93 7.14 12.68 9.66
N MET A 94 5.83 12.68 9.43
CA MET A 94 5.01 11.48 9.54
C MET A 94 5.11 10.62 8.28
N ILE A 95 4.98 9.29 8.39
CA ILE A 95 4.99 8.36 7.24
C ILE A 95 4.00 8.71 6.13
N SER A 96 2.87 9.34 6.48
CA SER A 96 1.88 9.82 5.51
C SER A 96 2.48 10.81 4.51
N ALA A 97 3.49 11.60 4.90
CA ALA A 97 4.20 12.50 3.99
C ALA A 97 5.01 11.72 2.95
N SER A 98 5.75 10.68 3.38
CA SER A 98 6.49 9.79 2.48
C SER A 98 5.57 9.02 1.53
N LEU A 99 4.45 8.49 2.03
CA LEU A 99 3.44 7.80 1.23
C LEU A 99 2.80 8.73 0.19
N PHE A 100 2.47 9.97 0.58
CA PHE A 100 1.94 10.98 -0.32
C PHE A 100 2.96 11.39 -1.39
N GLY A 101 4.24 11.49 -1.02
CA GLY A 101 5.34 11.67 -1.97
C GLY A 101 5.49 10.51 -2.95
N ALA A 102 5.35 9.27 -2.49
CA ALA A 102 5.36 8.08 -3.34
C ALA A 102 4.17 8.07 -4.33
N LEU A 103 2.96 8.43 -3.86
CA LEU A 103 1.79 8.62 -4.72
C LEU A 103 2.02 9.70 -5.78
N SER A 104 2.62 10.82 -5.38
CA SER A 104 2.99 11.92 -6.27
C SER A 104 3.98 11.50 -7.35
N GLY A 105 4.99 10.71 -6.97
CA GLY A 105 6.00 10.18 -7.89
C GLY A 105 5.51 9.01 -8.76
N ALA A 106 4.43 8.34 -8.39
CA ALA A 106 3.93 7.17 -9.09
C ALA A 106 3.41 7.48 -10.50
N GLY A 107 2.92 8.71 -10.72
CA GLY A 107 2.41 9.18 -12.02
C GLY A 107 1.08 8.54 -12.44
N VAL A 108 0.25 8.13 -11.47
CA VAL A 108 -0.94 7.29 -11.69
C VAL A 108 -2.27 8.05 -11.53
N LEU A 109 -2.23 9.30 -11.08
CA LEU A 109 -3.40 10.16 -10.93
C LEU A 109 -3.58 11.08 -12.15
N PRO A 110 -4.82 11.51 -12.46
CA PRO A 110 -5.12 12.37 -13.62
C PRO A 110 -4.74 13.84 -13.39
N PHE A 111 -3.66 14.10 -12.65
CA PHE A 111 -3.14 15.44 -12.38
C PHE A 111 -1.61 15.41 -12.23
N SER A 112 -0.97 16.53 -12.57
CA SER A 112 0.48 16.63 -12.52
C SER A 112 1.00 16.65 -11.08
N ARG A 113 2.28 16.32 -10.92
CA ARG A 113 3.00 16.41 -9.64
C ARG A 113 2.89 17.79 -8.98
N GLN A 114 2.74 18.86 -9.76
CA GLN A 114 2.59 20.22 -9.25
C GLN A 114 1.30 20.43 -8.43
N ALA A 115 0.28 19.58 -8.61
CA ALA A 115 -0.98 19.67 -7.87
C ALA A 115 -0.92 19.11 -6.44
N PHE A 116 0.23 18.57 -6.00
CA PHE A 116 0.43 18.03 -4.65
C PHE A 116 0.92 19.09 -3.65
N HIS A 117 1.05 20.35 -4.09
CA HIS A 117 1.62 21.48 -3.34
C HIS A 117 0.55 22.51 -2.96
#